data_AF-A0A497NUA0-F1
#
_entry.id   AF-A0A497NUA0-F1
#
_cell.length_a   1.000
_cell.length_b   1.000
_cell.length_c   1.000
_cell.angle_alpha   90.00
_cell.angle_beta   90.00
_cell.angle_gamma   90.00
#
_symmetry.space_group_name_H-M   'P 1'
#
loop_
_entity.id
_entity.type
_entity.pdbx_description
1 polymer ?
#
loop_
_entity_poly.entity_id
_entity_poly.type
_entity_poly.pdbx_seq_one_letter_code
_entity_poly.pdbx_strand_id
1 'polypeptide(L)'
;MLVAPYFRNRVIDLNAPRKYDVIVVGGGTGGFSAAVSAARLGVKVLLVEKYGFLGGTITAGLVNPFMPFHAGKQQIIGGIFQEVIDKLEGMGGYDAKTRAFDPEIMKYILDRIVLEAGVDLLLHTVFVGVSRKGSRVEGIVLHNKSGFHSVSADIIIDGTGDGEVADSAGAPYEKGRPKDGLMQSMTLNFDSAGVRQDEMPSKGEINRAYREAKDRGVITCPRENVLWFHT
;
A
#
# COMPACT_ATOMS: atom_id res chain seq x y z
N MET A 1 11.13 -8.93 30.77
CA MET A 1 10.58 -9.08 29.41
C MET A 1 9.99 -7.74 28.99
N LEU A 2 10.79 -6.89 28.34
CA LEU A 2 10.42 -5.53 27.94
C LEU A 2 9.63 -5.60 26.63
N VAL A 3 8.32 -5.77 26.73
CA VAL A 3 7.47 -5.47 25.58
C VAL A 3 7.50 -3.94 25.42
N ALA A 4 7.96 -3.46 24.26
CA ALA A 4 8.08 -2.04 23.95
C ALA A 4 6.76 -1.31 24.29
N PRO A 5 6.80 -0.03 24.73
CA PRO A 5 5.62 0.76 25.08
C PRO A 5 4.49 0.71 24.04
N TYR A 6 4.86 0.45 22.79
CA TYR A 6 3.99 0.23 21.62
C TYR A 6 2.92 -0.86 21.80
N PHE A 7 3.24 -1.98 22.46
CA PHE A 7 2.33 -3.12 22.58
C PHE A 7 1.45 -3.07 23.83
N ARG A 8 1.67 -2.09 24.72
CA ARG A 8 1.08 -2.18 26.06
C ARG A 8 -0.44 -2.02 26.09
N ASN A 9 -1.10 -1.46 25.06
CA ASN A 9 -2.50 -1.03 25.19
C ASN A 9 -3.43 -1.27 23.98
N ARG A 10 -3.08 -2.06 22.96
CA ARG A 10 -4.01 -2.32 21.82
C ARG A 10 -4.03 -3.78 21.38
N VAL A 11 -4.38 -4.68 22.30
CA VAL A 11 -4.83 -6.02 21.89
C VAL A 11 -6.23 -5.85 21.29
N ILE A 12 -6.34 -6.01 19.98
CA ILE A 12 -7.63 -6.06 19.29
C ILE A 12 -8.14 -7.50 19.43
N ASP A 13 -8.99 -7.73 20.44
CA ASP A 13 -9.67 -9.01 20.60
C ASP A 13 -10.86 -9.08 19.63
N LEU A 14 -10.71 -9.90 18.59
CA LEU A 14 -11.74 -10.18 17.59
C LEU A 14 -12.69 -11.32 18.00
N ASN A 15 -12.41 -12.05 19.09
CA ASN A 15 -13.31 -13.09 19.59
C ASN A 15 -14.48 -12.49 20.39
N ALA A 16 -14.31 -11.27 20.90
CA ALA A 16 -15.38 -10.50 21.49
C ALA A 16 -16.24 -9.86 20.38
N PRO A 17 -17.58 -9.81 20.52
CA PRO A 17 -18.44 -9.14 19.56
C PRO A 17 -18.08 -7.65 19.48
N ARG A 18 -17.38 -7.27 18.40
CA ARG A 18 -17.01 -5.90 18.09
C ARG A 18 -17.73 -5.46 16.81
N LYS A 19 -18.46 -4.36 16.93
CA LYS A 19 -18.91 -3.59 15.78
C LYS A 19 -17.96 -2.42 15.55
N TYR A 20 -17.61 -2.20 14.29
CA TYR A 20 -16.92 -1.02 13.81
C TYR A 20 -17.89 -0.16 13.00
N ASP A 21 -17.64 1.13 12.92
CA ASP A 21 -18.42 2.00 12.03
C ASP A 21 -17.93 1.80 10.60
N VAL A 22 -16.60 1.72 10.44
CA VAL A 22 -15.93 1.49 9.15
C VAL A 22 -14.90 0.37 9.29
N ILE A 23 -14.93 -0.58 8.36
CA ILE A 23 -13.79 -1.49 8.13
C ILE A 23 -13.18 -1.15 6.78
N VAL A 24 -11.86 -1.02 6.73
CA VAL A 24 -11.08 -0.89 5.50
C VAL A 24 -10.25 -2.15 5.32
N VAL A 25 -10.34 -2.77 4.14
CA VAL A 25 -9.56 -3.97 3.81
C VAL A 25 -8.51 -3.60 2.77
N GLY A 26 -7.24 -3.69 3.13
CA GLY A 26 -6.09 -3.29 2.32
C GLY A 26 -5.52 -1.94 2.76
N GLY A 27 -4.26 -1.95 3.19
CA GLY A 27 -3.49 -0.82 3.69
C GLY A 27 -2.61 -0.13 2.64
N GLY A 28 -2.94 -0.27 1.36
CA GLY A 28 -2.36 0.52 0.28
C GLY A 28 -2.68 2.02 0.41
N THR A 29 -2.17 2.86 -0.48
CA THR A 29 -2.35 4.33 -0.41
C THR A 29 -3.80 4.77 -0.24
N GLY A 30 -4.73 4.16 -0.98
CA GLY A 30 -6.17 4.45 -0.90
C GLY A 30 -6.79 4.03 0.43
N GLY A 31 -6.58 2.77 0.85
CA GLY A 31 -7.13 2.25 2.10
C GLY A 31 -6.55 2.91 3.34
N PHE A 32 -5.23 3.16 3.36
CA PHE A 32 -4.57 3.95 4.40
C PHE A 32 -5.21 5.34 4.53
N SER A 33 -5.35 6.06 3.41
CA SER A 33 -5.91 7.41 3.41
C SER A 33 -7.37 7.41 3.87
N ALA A 34 -8.16 6.42 3.43
CA ALA A 34 -9.55 6.24 3.84
C ALA A 34 -9.69 5.97 5.35
N ALA A 35 -8.87 5.06 5.89
CA ALA A 35 -8.89 4.70 7.30
C ALA A 35 -8.52 5.89 8.20
N VAL A 36 -7.45 6.61 7.86
CA VAL A 36 -7.00 7.81 8.59
C VAL A 36 -8.06 8.91 8.54
N SER A 37 -8.66 9.13 7.35
CA SER A 37 -9.71 10.14 7.18
C SER A 37 -10.95 9.81 8.01
N ALA A 38 -11.43 8.56 7.94
CA ALA A 38 -12.58 8.10 8.70
C ALA A 38 -12.35 8.25 10.22
N ALA A 39 -11.19 7.80 10.72
CA ALA A 39 -10.90 7.89 12.15
C ALA A 39 -10.79 9.36 12.63
N ARG A 40 -10.22 10.26 11.81
CA ARG A 40 -10.18 11.70 12.10
C ARG A 40 -11.55 12.37 12.09
N LEU A 41 -12.56 11.76 11.45
CA LEU A 41 -13.97 12.17 11.55
C LEU A 41 -14.66 11.62 12.81
N GLY A 42 -13.95 10.90 13.67
CA GLY A 42 -14.43 10.46 14.99
C GLY A 42 -15.15 9.12 15.01
N VAL A 43 -15.11 8.35 13.92
CA VAL A 43 -15.74 7.02 13.87
C VAL A 43 -14.73 5.92 14.21
N LYS A 44 -15.24 4.78 14.67
CA LYS A 44 -14.42 3.62 15.03
C LYS A 44 -14.04 2.84 13.78
N VAL A 45 -12.74 2.84 13.45
CA VAL A 45 -12.20 2.24 12.23
C VAL A 45 -11.34 1.02 12.53
N LEU A 46 -11.55 -0.05 11.79
CA LEU A 46 -10.61 -1.17 11.66
C LEU A 46 -9.95 -1.11 10.28
N LEU A 47 -8.62 -1.14 10.24
CA LEU A 47 -7.85 -1.33 9.01
C LEU A 47 -7.20 -2.71 9.02
N VAL A 48 -7.46 -3.51 7.98
CA VAL A 48 -6.93 -4.87 7.81
C VAL A 48 -5.91 -4.87 6.68
N GLU A 49 -4.73 -5.45 6.90
CA GLU A 49 -3.66 -5.56 5.92
C GLU A 49 -3.03 -6.96 5.96
N LYS A 50 -2.85 -7.56 4.77
CA LYS A 50 -2.27 -8.90 4.62
C LYS A 50 -0.77 -8.92 4.88
N TYR A 51 -0.08 -7.83 4.59
CA TYR A 51 1.35 -7.67 4.85
C TYR A 51 1.63 -7.29 6.31
N GLY A 52 2.92 -7.33 6.67
CA GLY A 52 3.41 -6.89 7.98
C GLY A 52 3.65 -5.39 8.08
N PHE A 53 3.18 -4.61 7.11
CA PHE A 53 3.40 -3.17 7.00
C PHE A 53 2.41 -2.56 6.01
N LEU A 54 2.20 -1.24 6.10
CA LEU A 54 1.31 -0.47 5.24
C LEU A 54 1.99 0.06 3.97
N GLY A 55 1.20 0.59 3.04
CA GLY A 55 1.64 1.30 1.83
C GLY A 55 1.38 0.55 0.52
N GLY A 56 1.19 -0.78 0.56
CA GLY A 56 0.92 -1.56 -0.64
C GLY A 56 2.02 -1.38 -1.69
N THR A 57 1.68 -0.91 -2.89
CA THR A 57 2.67 -0.82 -3.99
C THR A 57 3.77 0.20 -3.75
N ILE A 58 3.56 1.26 -2.96
CA ILE A 58 4.62 2.24 -2.67
C ILE A 58 5.66 1.70 -1.67
N THR A 59 5.37 0.60 -0.97
CA THR A 59 6.30 -0.04 -0.03
C THR A 59 6.67 -1.45 -0.50
N ALA A 60 5.73 -2.39 -0.54
CA ALA A 60 5.96 -3.76 -0.99
C ALA A 60 6.32 -3.85 -2.48
N GLY A 61 5.74 -2.99 -3.31
CA GLY A 61 5.97 -2.96 -4.76
C GLY A 61 7.12 -2.06 -5.19
N LEU A 62 7.74 -1.31 -4.25
CA LEU A 62 8.78 -0.32 -4.49
C LEU A 62 8.44 0.65 -5.63
N VAL A 63 7.16 1.02 -5.75
CA VAL A 63 6.70 2.02 -6.72
C VAL A 63 7.21 3.39 -6.27
N ASN A 64 8.33 3.78 -6.87
CA ASN A 64 9.09 4.97 -6.59
C ASN A 64 9.61 5.52 -7.94
N PRO A 65 9.68 6.86 -8.15
CA PRO A 65 9.30 7.95 -7.25
C PRO A 65 7.83 8.32 -7.33
N PHE A 66 7.40 9.26 -6.48
CA PHE A 66 6.08 9.89 -6.66
C PHE A 66 6.01 10.62 -8.01
N MET A 67 4.91 10.39 -8.73
CA MET A 67 4.58 11.13 -9.94
C MET A 67 4.29 12.60 -9.61
N PRO A 68 4.36 13.52 -10.59
CA PRO A 68 4.06 14.92 -10.35
C PRO A 68 2.67 15.12 -9.72
N PHE A 69 2.64 15.76 -8.56
CA PHE A 69 1.43 16.11 -7.82
C PHE A 69 1.12 17.62 -7.86
N HIS A 70 1.66 18.28 -8.89
CA HIS A 70 1.47 19.69 -9.18
C HIS A 70 0.98 19.88 -10.62
N ALA A 71 0.07 20.84 -10.82
CA ALA A 71 -0.30 21.37 -12.11
C ALA A 71 0.42 22.72 -12.32
N GLY A 72 1.53 22.70 -13.05
CA GLY A 72 2.42 23.86 -13.15
C GLY A 72 2.99 24.25 -11.79
N LYS A 73 2.69 25.46 -11.32
CA LYS A 73 3.11 25.96 -9.99
C LYS A 73 2.15 25.59 -8.86
N GLN A 74 0.96 25.10 -9.17
CA GLN A 74 -0.06 24.81 -8.18
C GLN A 74 0.03 23.35 -7.73
N GLN A 75 0.15 23.12 -6.42
CA GLN A 75 0.00 21.79 -5.86
C GLN A 75 -1.47 21.34 -5.93
N ILE A 76 -1.71 20.13 -6.43
CA ILE A 76 -3.07 19.58 -6.61
C ILE A 76 -3.38 18.39 -5.70
N ILE A 77 -2.35 17.74 -5.14
CA ILE A 77 -2.51 16.68 -4.13
C ILE A 77 -1.85 17.14 -2.84
N GLY A 78 -2.64 17.29 -1.78
CA GLY A 78 -2.19 17.70 -0.45
C GLY A 78 -2.82 16.85 0.66
N GLY A 79 -3.14 17.46 1.80
CA GLY A 79 -3.81 16.77 2.92
C GLY A 79 -2.93 15.68 3.53
N ILE A 80 -3.48 14.48 3.74
CA ILE A 80 -2.74 13.33 4.30
C ILE A 80 -1.49 13.01 3.50
N PHE A 81 -1.52 13.19 2.16
CA PHE A 81 -0.33 13.00 1.34
C PHE A 81 0.79 13.98 1.68
N GLN A 82 0.46 15.26 1.90
CA GLN A 82 1.46 16.24 2.31
C GLN A 82 2.03 15.92 3.71
N GLU A 83 1.18 15.48 4.65
CA GLU A 83 1.63 15.04 5.97
C GLU A 83 2.64 13.87 5.89
N VAL A 84 2.45 12.94 4.95
CA VAL A 84 3.41 11.86 4.68
C VAL A 84 4.73 12.42 4.14
N ILE A 85 4.68 13.35 3.17
CA ILE A 85 5.88 14.00 2.63
C ILE A 85 6.65 14.74 3.73
N ASP A 86 5.96 15.56 4.53
CA ASP A 86 6.58 16.34 5.61
C ASP A 86 7.27 15.43 6.64
N LYS A 87 6.65 14.29 6.99
CA LYS A 87 7.25 13.31 7.90
C LYS A 87 8.44 12.57 7.29
N LEU A 88 8.40 12.27 5.98
CA LEU A 88 9.54 11.66 5.28
C LEU A 88 10.72 12.62 5.23
N GLU A 89 10.47 13.89 4.87
CA GLU A 89 11.48 14.95 4.88
C GLU A 89 12.09 15.11 6.27
N GLY A 90 11.25 15.12 7.32
CA GLY A 90 11.70 15.20 8.72
C GLY A 90 12.58 14.02 9.16
N MET A 91 12.52 12.88 8.47
CA MET A 91 13.36 11.70 8.72
C MET A 91 14.49 11.52 7.70
N GLY A 92 14.64 12.46 6.75
CA GLY A 92 15.62 12.36 5.66
C GLY A 92 15.29 11.28 4.62
N GLY A 93 14.06 10.78 4.60
CA GLY A 93 13.60 9.71 3.72
C GLY A 93 12.90 10.20 2.45
N TYR A 94 13.06 11.46 2.06
CA TYR A 94 12.50 12.02 0.83
C TYR A 94 13.46 12.98 0.14
N ASP A 95 13.67 12.79 -1.15
CA ASP A 95 14.38 13.72 -2.01
C ASP A 95 13.37 14.50 -2.87
N ALA A 96 13.14 15.77 -2.54
CA ALA A 96 12.21 16.63 -3.25
C ALA A 96 12.56 16.85 -4.74
N LYS A 97 13.84 16.68 -5.15
CA LYS A 97 14.26 16.88 -6.55
C LYS A 97 13.82 15.72 -7.43
N THR A 98 14.03 14.50 -6.95
CA THR A 98 13.67 13.27 -7.69
C THR A 98 12.28 12.77 -7.35
N ARG A 99 11.72 13.20 -6.22
CA ARG A 99 10.51 12.70 -5.54
C ARG A 99 10.63 11.24 -5.10
N ALA A 100 11.86 10.74 -5.01
CA ALA A 100 12.15 9.43 -4.47
C ALA A 100 12.05 9.47 -2.95
N PHE A 101 11.69 8.33 -2.36
CA PHE A 101 11.55 8.18 -0.92
C PHE A 101 12.09 6.83 -0.45
N ASP A 102 12.47 6.76 0.81
CA ASP A 102 12.88 5.52 1.46
C ASP A 102 11.63 4.68 1.81
N PRO A 103 11.48 3.45 1.27
CA PRO A 103 10.31 2.61 1.48
C PRO A 103 10.22 2.05 2.91
N GLU A 104 11.31 1.93 3.66
CA GLU A 104 11.30 1.48 5.06
C GLU A 104 10.87 2.61 6.01
N ILE A 105 11.39 3.82 5.79
CA ILE A 105 10.92 5.01 6.52
C ILE A 105 9.43 5.26 6.22
N MET A 106 9.00 5.06 4.97
CA MET A 106 7.58 5.12 4.58
C MET A 106 6.72 4.18 5.43
N LYS A 107 7.07 2.89 5.55
CA LYS A 107 6.30 1.92 6.36
C LYS A 107 6.14 2.42 7.80
N TYR A 108 7.23 2.88 8.41
CA TYR A 108 7.21 3.41 9.77
C TYR A 108 6.27 4.62 9.89
N ILE A 109 6.35 5.58 8.98
CA ILE A 109 5.51 6.79 9.00
C ILE A 109 4.03 6.45 8.84
N LEU A 110 3.68 5.55 7.92
CA LEU A 110 2.28 5.14 7.73
C LEU A 110 1.73 4.50 9.00
N ASP A 111 2.48 3.59 9.63
CA ASP A 111 2.08 2.98 10.92
C ASP A 111 1.86 4.05 12.00
N ARG A 112 2.76 5.04 12.10
CA ARG A 112 2.60 6.16 13.05
C ARG A 112 1.31 6.92 12.82
N ILE A 113 1.04 7.34 11.59
CA ILE A 113 -0.14 8.15 11.25
C ILE A 113 -1.44 7.37 11.54
N VAL A 114 -1.53 6.10 11.15
CA VAL A 114 -2.71 5.26 11.41
C VAL A 114 -2.98 5.13 12.91
N LEU A 115 -1.95 4.86 13.70
CA LEU A 115 -2.10 4.64 15.14
C LEU A 115 -2.43 5.94 15.89
N GLU A 116 -1.78 7.05 15.50
CA GLU A 116 -2.06 8.41 16.00
C GLU A 116 -3.49 8.86 15.68
N ALA A 117 -4.02 8.48 14.52
CA ALA A 117 -5.41 8.72 14.14
C ALA A 117 -6.42 7.88 14.95
N GLY A 118 -5.98 6.90 15.74
CA GLY A 118 -6.86 6.05 16.56
C GLY A 118 -7.47 4.86 15.82
N VAL A 119 -6.94 4.51 14.65
CA VAL A 119 -7.37 3.31 13.90
C VAL A 119 -6.91 2.05 14.62
N ASP A 120 -7.79 1.05 14.70
CA ASP A 120 -7.43 -0.32 15.07
C ASP A 120 -6.78 -0.98 13.84
N LEU A 121 -5.48 -1.29 13.92
CA LEU A 121 -4.71 -1.83 12.81
C LEU A 121 -4.44 -3.33 13.01
N LEU A 122 -4.83 -4.14 12.01
CA LEU A 122 -4.54 -5.57 11.94
C LEU A 122 -3.65 -5.88 10.75
N LEU A 123 -2.36 -6.08 11.03
CA LEU A 123 -1.38 -6.58 10.07
C LEU A 123 -1.43 -8.12 10.01
N HIS A 124 -0.79 -8.71 9.00
CA HIS A 124 -0.73 -10.16 8.80
C HIS A 124 -2.11 -10.84 8.87
N THR A 125 -3.15 -10.14 8.41
CA THR A 125 -4.53 -10.59 8.46
C THR A 125 -5.09 -10.54 7.06
N VAL A 126 -5.51 -11.70 6.54
CA VAL A 126 -6.07 -11.82 5.20
C VAL A 126 -7.58 -11.73 5.25
N PHE A 127 -8.16 -11.08 4.26
CA PHE A 127 -9.59 -11.17 3.99
C PHE A 127 -9.92 -12.57 3.45
N VAL A 128 -11.11 -13.06 3.76
CA VAL A 128 -11.60 -14.38 3.33
C VAL A 128 -12.90 -14.24 2.54
N GLY A 129 -13.78 -13.35 2.98
CA GLY A 129 -15.06 -13.13 2.31
C GLY A 129 -15.95 -12.17 3.09
N VAL A 130 -17.03 -11.72 2.46
CA VAL A 130 -18.04 -10.91 3.14
C VAL A 130 -19.11 -11.77 3.80
N SER A 131 -19.67 -11.29 4.92
CA SER A 131 -20.93 -11.81 5.46
C SER A 131 -22.09 -10.93 4.98
N ARG A 132 -23.21 -11.55 4.60
CA ARG A 132 -24.36 -10.85 4.01
C ARG A 132 -25.70 -11.30 4.59
N LYS A 133 -26.66 -10.38 4.57
CA LYS A 133 -28.08 -10.65 4.76
C LYS A 133 -28.86 -10.10 3.57
N GLY A 134 -29.27 -10.99 2.66
CA GLY A 134 -29.82 -10.60 1.37
C GLY A 134 -28.77 -9.85 0.54
N SER A 135 -29.12 -8.66 0.04
CA SER A 135 -28.21 -7.79 -0.73
C SER A 135 -27.30 -6.92 0.13
N ARG A 136 -27.52 -6.86 1.46
CA ARG A 136 -26.73 -6.03 2.37
C ARG A 136 -25.52 -6.80 2.88
N VAL A 137 -24.34 -6.21 2.73
CA VAL A 137 -23.13 -6.66 3.42
C VAL A 137 -23.20 -6.22 4.89
N GLU A 138 -23.02 -7.15 5.82
CA GLU A 138 -23.09 -6.89 7.27
C GLU A 138 -21.71 -6.92 7.94
N GLY A 139 -20.72 -7.52 7.28
CA GLY A 139 -19.39 -7.67 7.82
C GLY A 139 -18.44 -8.42 6.90
N ILE A 140 -17.29 -8.78 7.46
CA ILE A 140 -16.25 -9.53 6.78
C ILE A 140 -15.79 -10.71 7.63
N VAL A 141 -15.28 -11.73 6.95
CA VAL A 141 -14.55 -12.85 7.50
C VAL A 141 -13.07 -12.64 7.22
N LEU A 142 -12.28 -12.77 8.27
CA LEU A 142 -10.82 -12.59 8.27
C LEU A 142 -10.14 -13.87 8.71
N HIS A 143 -8.89 -14.07 8.30
CA HIS A 143 -8.03 -15.11 8.83
C HIS A 143 -6.67 -14.54 9.21
N ASN A 144 -6.18 -14.91 10.39
CA ASN A 144 -4.83 -14.62 10.84
C ASN A 144 -4.30 -15.78 11.69
N LYS A 145 -3.15 -15.60 12.37
CA LYS A 145 -2.55 -16.63 13.22
C LYS A 145 -3.49 -17.16 14.31
N SER A 146 -4.45 -16.35 14.77
CA SER A 146 -5.42 -16.73 15.80
C SER A 146 -6.65 -17.47 15.22
N GLY A 147 -6.70 -17.71 13.91
CA GLY A 147 -7.78 -18.42 13.23
C GLY A 147 -8.71 -17.50 12.45
N PHE A 148 -9.94 -17.96 12.26
CA PHE A 148 -11.00 -17.22 11.57
C PHE A 148 -11.73 -16.27 12.51
N HIS A 149 -12.03 -15.07 12.02
CA HIS A 149 -12.75 -14.03 12.75
C HIS A 149 -13.86 -13.47 11.89
N SER A 150 -15.02 -13.19 12.50
CA SER A 150 -16.12 -12.48 11.84
C SER A 150 -16.28 -11.12 12.48
N VAL A 151 -16.23 -10.05 11.68
CA VAL A 151 -16.28 -8.66 12.18
C VAL A 151 -17.38 -7.91 11.43
N SER A 152 -18.27 -7.25 12.16
CA SER A 152 -19.39 -6.50 11.59
C SER A 152 -19.07 -5.02 11.47
N ALA A 153 -19.61 -4.37 10.44
CA ALA A 153 -19.49 -2.92 10.26
C ALA A 153 -20.69 -2.30 9.54
N ASP A 154 -20.86 -1.00 9.71
CA ASP A 154 -21.86 -0.23 8.97
C ASP A 154 -21.39 0.09 7.54
N ILE A 155 -20.09 0.32 7.36
CA ILE A 155 -19.45 0.57 6.06
C ILE A 155 -18.21 -0.31 5.91
N ILE A 156 -18.04 -0.91 4.73
CA ILE A 156 -16.82 -1.63 4.34
C ILE A 156 -16.23 -0.93 3.12
N ILE A 157 -14.95 -0.59 3.20
CA ILE A 157 -14.18 0.04 2.13
C ILE A 157 -13.20 -1.00 1.58
N ASP A 158 -13.30 -1.25 0.27
CA ASP A 158 -12.34 -2.08 -0.45
C ASP A 158 -11.10 -1.25 -0.84
N GLY A 159 -9.97 -1.60 -0.23
CA GLY A 159 -8.64 -1.07 -0.53
C GLY A 159 -7.63 -2.15 -0.92
N THR A 160 -8.10 -3.34 -1.34
CA THR A 160 -7.28 -4.54 -1.62
C THR A 160 -6.36 -4.40 -2.84
N GLY A 161 -6.71 -3.49 -3.76
CA GLY A 161 -5.99 -3.21 -5.00
C GLY A 161 -6.39 -4.12 -6.17
N ASP A 162 -6.97 -5.28 -5.90
CA ASP A 162 -7.52 -6.22 -6.88
C ASP A 162 -9.05 -6.35 -6.81
N GLY A 163 -9.70 -5.69 -5.85
CA GLY A 163 -11.16 -5.61 -5.74
C GLY A 163 -11.77 -6.86 -5.09
N GLU A 164 -11.00 -7.61 -4.31
CA GLU A 164 -11.40 -8.88 -3.72
C GLU A 164 -12.64 -8.75 -2.82
N VAL A 165 -12.80 -7.63 -2.10
CA VAL A 165 -13.99 -7.40 -1.26
C VAL A 165 -15.20 -7.11 -2.13
N ALA A 166 -15.05 -6.28 -3.16
CA ALA A 166 -16.13 -5.94 -4.09
C ALA A 166 -16.61 -7.18 -4.87
N ASP A 167 -15.69 -8.01 -5.38
CA ASP A 167 -16.00 -9.29 -6.02
C ASP A 167 -16.70 -10.23 -5.03
N SER A 168 -16.14 -10.39 -3.81
CA SER A 168 -16.76 -11.18 -2.76
C SER A 168 -18.13 -10.64 -2.34
N ALA A 169 -18.42 -9.35 -2.55
CA ALA A 169 -19.72 -8.69 -2.37
C ALA A 169 -20.65 -8.77 -3.58
N GLY A 170 -20.22 -9.41 -4.68
CA GLY A 170 -21.00 -9.64 -5.89
C GLY A 170 -21.16 -8.39 -6.75
N ALA A 171 -20.24 -7.41 -6.60
CA ALA A 171 -20.20 -6.27 -7.49
C ALA A 171 -19.80 -6.73 -8.90
N PRO A 172 -20.40 -6.14 -9.96
CA PRO A 172 -19.93 -6.39 -11.31
C PRO A 172 -18.53 -5.79 -11.50
N TYR A 173 -17.69 -6.48 -12.26
CA TYR A 173 -16.35 -6.02 -12.61
C TYR A 173 -15.98 -6.40 -14.04
N GLU A 174 -14.97 -5.73 -14.56
CA GLU A 174 -14.34 -6.06 -15.83
C GLU A 174 -12.89 -6.48 -15.58
N LYS A 175 -12.37 -7.39 -16.39
CA LYS A 175 -11.00 -7.89 -16.26
C LYS A 175 -10.29 -7.90 -17.60
N GLY A 176 -9.21 -7.13 -17.67
CA GLY A 176 -8.37 -7.04 -18.87
C GLY A 176 -9.09 -6.42 -20.06
N ARG A 177 -8.38 -6.28 -21.18
CA ARG A 177 -8.98 -5.76 -22.42
C ARG A 177 -9.90 -6.79 -23.07
N PRO A 178 -11.03 -6.38 -23.69
CA PRO A 178 -11.94 -7.32 -24.35
C PRO A 178 -11.29 -8.21 -25.43
N LYS A 179 -10.26 -7.70 -26.13
CA LYS A 179 -9.67 -8.40 -27.29
C LYS A 179 -8.74 -9.58 -26.93
N ASP A 180 -8.02 -9.48 -25.80
CA ASP A 180 -6.91 -10.38 -25.47
C ASP A 180 -6.89 -10.79 -24.00
N GLY A 181 -7.81 -10.26 -23.17
CA GLY A 181 -7.88 -10.55 -21.73
C GLY A 181 -6.67 -10.05 -20.93
N LEU A 182 -5.75 -9.31 -21.56
CA LEU A 182 -4.53 -8.86 -20.90
C LEU A 182 -4.84 -7.66 -20.00
N MET A 183 -4.32 -7.72 -18.78
CA MET A 183 -4.37 -6.64 -17.80
C MET A 183 -3.15 -5.72 -17.97
N GLN A 184 -3.17 -4.57 -17.30
CA GLN A 184 -2.01 -3.69 -17.25
C GLN A 184 -0.83 -4.44 -16.59
N SER A 185 0.30 -4.50 -17.29
CA SER A 185 1.50 -5.13 -16.74
C SER A 185 2.00 -4.35 -15.53
N MET A 186 2.43 -5.09 -14.51
CA MET A 186 3.09 -4.51 -13.34
C MET A 186 4.58 -4.31 -13.62
N THR A 187 5.16 -3.26 -13.05
CA THR A 187 6.61 -3.09 -13.05
C THR A 187 7.20 -3.97 -11.95
N LEU A 188 8.20 -4.80 -12.31
CA LEU A 188 9.03 -5.49 -11.34
C LEU A 188 10.14 -4.53 -10.89
N ASN A 189 10.13 -4.18 -9.61
CA ASN A 189 11.16 -3.40 -8.96
C ASN A 189 11.97 -4.30 -8.02
N PHE A 190 13.24 -3.99 -7.82
CA PHE A 190 14.09 -4.62 -6.83
C PHE A 190 15.10 -3.58 -6.32
N ASP A 191 15.52 -3.75 -5.07
CA ASP A 191 16.56 -2.92 -4.46
C ASP A 191 17.88 -3.67 -4.41
N SER A 192 18.97 -2.92 -4.55
CA SER A 192 20.33 -3.43 -4.48
C SER A 192 21.15 -2.58 -3.51
N ALA A 193 21.66 -3.21 -2.46
CA ALA A 193 22.52 -2.57 -1.47
C ALA A 193 24.01 -2.83 -1.74
N GLY A 194 24.89 -2.04 -1.11
CA GLY A 194 26.35 -2.21 -1.23
C GLY A 194 26.93 -1.81 -2.59
N VAL A 195 26.20 -0.98 -3.34
CA VAL A 195 26.64 -0.48 -4.66
C VAL A 195 27.62 0.69 -4.48
N ARG A 196 28.81 0.58 -5.08
CA ARG A 196 29.77 1.69 -5.19
C ARG A 196 29.26 2.69 -6.23
N GLN A 197 28.57 3.73 -5.76
CA GLN A 197 27.85 4.67 -6.63
C GLN A 197 28.78 5.47 -7.54
N ASP A 198 29.99 5.76 -7.07
CA ASP A 198 31.05 6.44 -7.80
C ASP A 198 31.60 5.61 -8.99
N GLU A 199 31.42 4.29 -8.95
CA GLU A 199 31.81 3.37 -10.01
C GLU A 199 30.64 2.96 -10.93
N MET A 200 29.43 3.46 -10.68
CA MET A 200 28.27 3.10 -11.50
C MET A 200 28.40 3.66 -12.93
N PRO A 201 28.14 2.85 -13.97
CA PRO A 201 28.03 3.36 -15.33
C PRO A 201 26.91 4.38 -15.42
N SER A 202 27.07 5.33 -16.33
CA SER A 202 26.03 6.33 -16.60
C SER A 202 24.73 5.67 -17.06
N LYS A 203 23.60 6.37 -16.89
CA LYS A 203 22.30 5.93 -17.42
C LYS A 203 22.36 5.58 -18.92
N GLY A 204 23.17 6.29 -19.70
CA GLY A 204 23.34 6.02 -21.13
C GLY A 204 24.06 4.68 -21.39
N GLU A 205 25.11 4.39 -20.63
CA GLU A 205 25.88 3.14 -20.76
C GLU A 205 25.06 1.93 -20.35
N ILE A 206 24.35 2.01 -19.22
CA ILE A 206 23.44 0.95 -18.75
C ILE A 206 22.39 0.65 -19.83
N ASN A 207 21.75 1.68 -20.38
CA ASN A 207 20.72 1.50 -21.39
C ASN A 207 21.25 1.01 -22.74
N ARG A 208 22.49 1.33 -23.10
CA ARG A 208 23.16 0.75 -24.26
C ARG A 208 23.38 -0.74 -24.05
N ALA A 209 23.98 -1.14 -22.93
CA ALA A 209 24.21 -2.54 -22.60
C ALA A 209 22.90 -3.34 -22.51
N TYR A 210 21.83 -2.74 -21.96
CA TYR A 210 20.50 -3.35 -21.91
C TYR A 210 19.93 -3.63 -23.30
N ARG A 211 20.02 -2.68 -24.24
CA ARG A 211 19.57 -2.88 -25.62
C ARG A 211 20.38 -3.96 -26.33
N GLU A 212 21.70 -3.93 -26.22
CA GLU A 212 22.56 -4.96 -26.82
C GLU A 212 22.25 -6.36 -26.27
N ALA A 213 21.91 -6.48 -24.97
CA ALA A 213 21.48 -7.74 -24.38
C ALA A 213 20.11 -8.21 -24.89
N LYS A 214 19.19 -7.28 -25.20
CA LYS A 214 17.91 -7.60 -25.86
C LYS A 214 18.12 -8.06 -27.31
N ASP A 215 18.98 -7.38 -28.07
CA ASP A 215 19.29 -7.74 -29.45
C ASP A 215 19.91 -9.15 -29.54
N ARG A 216 20.70 -9.54 -28.54
CA ARG A 216 21.25 -10.91 -28.40
C ARG A 216 20.26 -11.93 -27.84
N GLY A 217 19.04 -11.55 -27.47
CA GLY A 217 18.03 -12.44 -26.88
C GLY A 217 18.30 -12.89 -25.44
N VAL A 218 19.28 -12.28 -24.75
CA VAL A 218 19.58 -12.60 -23.34
C VAL A 218 18.49 -12.06 -22.41
N ILE A 219 17.90 -10.92 -22.77
CA ILE A 219 16.81 -10.28 -22.03
C ILE A 219 15.58 -10.24 -22.93
N THR A 220 14.47 -10.81 -22.45
CA THR A 220 13.18 -10.84 -23.16
C THR A 220 12.16 -9.85 -22.59
N CYS A 221 12.55 -9.08 -21.57
CA CYS A 221 11.67 -8.09 -20.93
C CYS A 221 11.18 -7.04 -21.96
N PRO A 222 9.87 -6.75 -22.04
CA PRO A 222 9.32 -5.84 -23.05
C PRO A 222 9.70 -4.37 -22.82
N ARG A 223 10.23 -4.03 -21.64
CA ARG A 223 10.63 -2.66 -21.28
C ARG A 223 11.70 -2.13 -22.24
N GLU A 224 11.65 -0.84 -22.53
CA GLU A 224 12.57 -0.17 -23.46
C GLU A 224 13.91 0.20 -22.82
N ASN A 225 13.91 0.40 -21.50
CA ASN A 225 15.05 0.92 -20.75
C ASN A 225 15.13 0.39 -19.30
N VAL A 226 16.28 0.59 -18.69
CA VAL A 226 16.51 0.43 -17.25
C VAL A 226 16.36 1.79 -16.58
N LEU A 227 15.51 1.85 -15.55
CA LEU A 227 15.41 2.99 -14.65
C LEU A 227 16.01 2.62 -13.30
N TRP A 228 16.58 3.60 -12.62
CA TRP A 228 17.06 3.48 -11.25
C TRP A 228 16.89 4.82 -10.54
N PHE A 229 16.66 4.74 -9.24
CA PHE A 229 16.44 5.86 -8.34
C PHE A 229 17.29 5.62 -7.08
N HIS A 230 17.74 6.71 -6.46
CA HIS A 230 18.33 6.63 -5.14
C HIS A 230 17.21 6.69 -4.11
N THR A 231 17.26 5.79 -3.15
CA THR A 231 16.37 5.73 -1.99
C THR A 231 17.18 5.96 -0.74
#